data_AF-A0A1H9XE58-F1
#
_entry.id   AF-A0A1H9XE58-F1
#
_cell.length_a   1.000
_cell.length_b   1.000
_cell.length_c   1.000
_cell.angle_alpha   90.00
_cell.angle_beta   90.00
_cell.angle_gamma   90.00
#
_symmetry.space_group_name_H-M   'P 1'
#
loop_
_entity.id
_entity.type
_entity.pdbx_description
1 polymer ?
#
loop_
_entity_poly.entity_id
_entity_poly.type
_entity_poly.pdbx_seq_one_letter_code
_entity_poly.pdbx_strand_id
1 'polypeptide(L)'
;MNNNSYNIVVHVVNLILLGAIGFLAFFSVVNISPPVQDPISDMFKFGLFVFLLVMWAVNYWFQFKKKKWILPIAGTILYIAIALFVGGVIMPFLREIVTK
;
A
#
# COMPACT_ATOMS: atom_id res chain seq x y z
N MET A 1 7.23 11.97 -27.72
CA MET A 1 6.46 12.14 -26.47
C MET A 1 7.41 12.67 -25.41
N ASN A 2 7.13 13.82 -24.80
CA ASN A 2 8.08 14.50 -23.92
C ASN A 2 8.32 13.66 -22.65
N ASN A 3 9.58 13.26 -22.41
CA ASN A 3 9.97 12.50 -21.21
C ASN A 3 9.60 13.23 -19.90
N ASN A 4 9.52 14.57 -19.92
CA ASN A 4 9.06 15.33 -18.77
C ASN A 4 7.60 15.06 -18.42
N SER A 5 6.71 14.97 -19.41
CA SER A 5 5.28 14.73 -19.17
C SER A 5 5.05 13.37 -18.53
N TYR A 6 5.78 12.33 -18.97
CA TYR A 6 5.70 11.00 -18.35
C TYR A 6 6.16 11.03 -16.89
N ASN A 7 7.33 11.61 -16.62
CA ASN A 7 7.88 11.66 -15.27
C ASN A 7 6.96 12.40 -14.30
N ILE A 8 6.36 13.53 -14.72
CA ILE A 8 5.37 14.27 -13.92
C ILE A 8 4.20 13.37 -13.55
N VAL A 9 3.61 12.67 -14.52
CA VAL A 9 2.47 11.76 -14.27
C VAL A 9 2.85 10.66 -13.29
N VAL A 10 4.01 10.02 -13.48
CA VAL A 10 4.50 8.97 -12.58
C VAL A 10 4.68 9.52 -11.16
N HIS A 11 5.29 10.69 -10.99
CA HIS A 11 5.45 11.32 -9.68
C HIS A 11 4.10 11.61 -9.01
N VAL A 12 3.17 12.24 -9.74
CA VAL A 12 1.86 12.63 -9.21
C VAL A 12 1.07 11.39 -8.77
N VAL A 13 1.00 10.36 -9.61
CA VAL A 13 0.30 9.11 -9.28
C VAL A 13 0.90 8.45 -8.04
N ASN A 14 2.24 8.37 -7.94
CA ASN A 14 2.89 7.75 -6.79
C ASN A 14 2.80 8.60 -5.52
N LEU A 15 2.71 9.93 -5.64
CA LEU A 15 2.48 10.84 -4.51
C LEU A 15 1.05 10.71 -3.97
N ILE A 16 0.05 10.57 -4.84
CA ILE A 16 -1.33 10.27 -4.43
C ILE A 16 -1.41 8.93 -3.72
N LEU A 17 -0.79 7.88 -4.28
CA LEU A 17 -0.69 6.56 -3.64
C LEU A 17 -0.03 6.64 -2.27
N LEU A 18 1.09 7.35 -2.15
CA LEU A 18 1.79 7.52 -0.88
C LEU A 18 0.93 8.27 0.13
N GLY A 19 0.23 9.32 -0.31
CA GLY A 19 -0.75 10.05 0.50
C GLY A 19 -1.88 9.15 1.01
N ALA A 20 -2.39 8.24 0.18
CA ALA A 20 -3.41 7.26 0.59
C ALA A 20 -2.88 6.26 1.63
N ILE A 21 -1.64 5.76 1.47
CA ILE A 21 -0.99 4.91 2.48
C ILE A 21 -0.83 5.68 3.79
N GLY A 22 -0.36 6.93 3.73
CA GLY A 22 -0.21 7.79 4.91
C GLY A 22 -1.53 8.10 5.60
N PHE A 23 -2.59 8.33 4.83
CA PHE A 23 -3.95 8.52 5.35
C PHE A 23 -4.43 7.27 6.10
N LEU A 24 -4.31 6.08 5.49
CA LEU A 24 -4.67 4.83 6.14
C LEU A 24 -3.86 4.59 7.42
N ALA A 25 -2.56 4.86 7.38
CA ALA A 25 -1.68 4.75 8.54
C ALA A 25 -2.14 5.67 9.68
N PHE A 26 -2.39 6.95 9.39
CA PHE A 26 -2.86 7.92 10.37
C PHE A 26 -4.15 7.48 11.06
N PHE A 27 -5.17 7.10 10.29
CA PHE A 27 -6.45 6.64 10.84
C PHE A 27 -6.36 5.30 11.58
N SER A 28 -5.34 4.47 11.29
CA SER A 28 -5.11 3.24 12.04
C SER A 28 -4.61 3.48 13.47
N VAL A 29 -3.98 4.64 13.73
CA VAL A 29 -3.45 5.01 15.06
C VAL A 29 -4.45 5.89 15.84
N VAL A 30 -5.24 6.69 15.14
CA VAL A 30 -6.30 7.53 15.75
C VAL A 30 -7.52 6.66 16.04
N ASN A 31 -7.46 5.90 17.13
CA ASN A 31 -8.58 5.07 17.58
C ASN A 31 -9.58 5.93 18.37
N ILE A 32 -10.83 6.01 17.93
CA ILE A 32 -11.91 6.81 18.55
C ILE A 32 -12.60 6.03 19.69
N SER A 33 -12.26 4.75 19.84
CA SER A 33 -12.86 3.81 20.79
C SER A 33 -11.89 3.48 21.94
N PRO A 34 -12.39 3.03 23.11
CA PRO A 34 -11.53 2.62 24.22
C PRO A 34 -10.46 1.62 23.77
N PRO A 35 -9.20 1.78 24.19
CA PRO A 35 -8.10 0.98 23.68
C PRO A 35 -8.21 -0.44 24.21
N VAL A 36 -8.83 -1.33 23.45
CA VAL A 36 -8.55 -2.77 23.56
C VAL A 36 -7.20 -2.97 22.88
N GLN A 37 -6.13 -2.96 23.66
CA GLN A 37 -4.80 -3.25 23.16
C GLN A 37 -4.76 -4.72 22.74
N ASP A 38 -4.74 -4.97 21.43
CA ASP A 38 -4.50 -6.29 20.82
C ASP A 38 -3.12 -6.24 20.15
N PRO A 39 -2.05 -6.68 20.85
CA PRO A 39 -0.67 -6.61 20.34
C PRO A 39 -0.49 -7.36 19.03
N ILE A 40 -1.27 -8.43 18.82
CA ILE A 40 -1.25 -9.20 17.58
C ILE A 40 -1.83 -8.35 16.45
N SER A 41 -2.99 -7.73 16.67
CA SER A 41 -3.61 -6.83 15.69
C SER A 41 -2.67 -5.68 15.29
N ASP A 42 -2.01 -5.05 16.25
CA ASP A 42 -1.11 -3.92 15.98
C ASP A 42 0.15 -4.35 15.20
N MET A 43 0.69 -5.52 15.50
CA MET A 43 1.81 -6.10 14.75
C MET A 43 1.41 -6.42 13.29
N PHE A 44 0.21 -6.97 13.06
CA PHE A 44 -0.31 -7.20 11.71
C PHE A 44 -0.55 -5.89 10.93
N LYS A 45 -1.11 -4.85 11.57
CA LYS A 45 -1.29 -3.53 10.94
C LYS A 45 0.07 -2.93 10.55
N PHE A 46 1.05 -2.98 11.44
CA PHE A 46 2.40 -2.50 11.13
C PHE A 46 3.01 -3.27 9.95
N GLY A 47 2.92 -4.60 9.96
CA GLY A 47 3.37 -5.45 8.86
C GLY A 47 2.71 -5.11 7.52
N LEU A 48 1.39 -4.84 7.53
CA LEU A 48 0.65 -4.40 6.35
C LEU A 48 1.19 -3.07 5.80
N PHE A 49 1.44 -2.07 6.65
CA PHE A 49 1.95 -0.78 6.18
C PHE A 49 3.37 -0.88 5.62
N VAL A 50 4.24 -1.68 6.24
CA VAL A 50 5.57 -1.98 5.69
C VAL A 50 5.45 -2.63 4.32
N PHE A 51 4.58 -3.64 4.18
CA PHE A 51 4.33 -4.31 2.91
C PHE A 51 3.82 -3.34 1.83
N LEU A 52 2.85 -2.48 2.17
CA LEU A 52 2.30 -1.46 1.27
C LEU A 52 3.36 -0.47 0.80
N LEU A 53 4.25 -0.03 1.69
CA LEU A 53 5.35 0.87 1.34
C LEU A 53 6.38 0.21 0.42
N VAL A 54 6.76 -1.04 0.69
CA VAL A 54 7.70 -1.79 -0.16
C VAL A 54 7.12 -1.98 -1.55
N MET A 55 5.86 -2.42 -1.64
CA MET A 55 5.18 -2.60 -2.93
C MET A 55 5.04 -1.28 -3.70
N TRP A 56 4.79 -0.17 -3.00
CA TRP A 56 4.74 1.15 -3.61
C TRP A 56 6.10 1.54 -4.20
N ALA A 57 7.19 1.36 -3.43
CA ALA A 57 8.54 1.69 -3.87
C ALA A 57 8.96 0.86 -5.10
N VAL A 58 8.64 -0.45 -5.11
CA VAL A 58 8.91 -1.35 -6.24
C VAL A 58 8.12 -0.93 -7.48
N ASN A 59 6.82 -0.65 -7.34
CA ASN A 59 5.98 -0.18 -8.44
C ASN A 59 6.50 1.14 -9.04
N TYR A 60 6.83 2.08 -8.17
CA TYR A 60 7.36 3.39 -8.57
C TYR A 60 8.70 3.27 -9.30
N TRP A 61 9.63 2.48 -8.77
CA TRP A 61 10.90 2.17 -9.44
C TRP A 61 10.63 1.59 -10.83
N PHE A 62 9.74 0.61 -10.94
CA PHE A 62 9.47 -0.09 -12.20
C PHE A 62 8.90 0.86 -13.27
N GLN A 63 7.97 1.74 -12.89
CA GLN A 63 7.43 2.78 -13.76
C GLN A 63 8.55 3.71 -14.27
N PHE A 64 9.43 4.15 -13.37
CA PHE A 64 10.57 5.02 -13.73
C PHE A 64 11.57 4.36 -14.68
N LYS A 65 11.88 3.07 -14.49
CA LYS A 65 12.84 2.34 -15.33
C LYS A 65 12.28 2.02 -16.72
N LYS A 66 11.02 1.63 -16.82
CA LYS A 66 10.44 1.11 -18.07
C LYS A 66 9.80 2.19 -18.94
N LYS A 67 9.38 3.31 -18.36
CA LYS A 67 8.82 4.48 -19.06
C LYS A 67 7.65 4.20 -20.02
N LYS A 68 6.85 3.17 -19.73
CA LYS A 68 5.64 2.84 -20.51
C LYS A 68 4.40 3.49 -19.88
N TRP A 69 3.55 4.09 -20.70
CA TRP A 69 2.32 4.77 -20.29
C TRP A 69 1.25 3.87 -19.67
N ILE A 70 1.31 2.57 -19.93
CA ILE A 70 0.40 1.60 -19.30
C ILE A 70 0.78 1.29 -17.85
N LEU A 71 2.05 1.50 -17.46
CA LEU A 71 2.55 1.09 -16.14
C LEU A 71 1.99 1.90 -14.97
N PRO A 72 1.79 3.22 -15.06
CA PRO A 72 1.09 4.00 -14.03
C PRO A 72 -0.28 3.43 -13.69
N ILE A 73 -1.03 2.97 -14.69
CA ILE A 73 -2.40 2.47 -14.51
C ILE A 73 -2.38 1.01 -14.06
N ALA A 74 -1.75 0.13 -14.85
CA ALA A 74 -1.71 -1.30 -14.55
C ALA A 74 -0.97 -1.60 -13.24
N GLY A 75 0.12 -0.90 -12.96
CA GLY A 75 0.88 -1.05 -11.72
C GLY A 75 0.08 -0.62 -10.49
N THR A 76 -0.70 0.46 -10.60
CA THR A 76 -1.58 0.92 -9.52
C THR A 76 -2.76 -0.04 -9.29
N ILE A 77 -3.39 -0.54 -10.36
CA ILE A 77 -4.48 -1.53 -10.25
C ILE A 77 -3.95 -2.81 -9.61
N LEU A 78 -2.79 -3.31 -10.06
CA LEU A 78 -2.17 -4.50 -9.48
C LEU A 78 -1.80 -4.27 -8.01
N TYR A 79 -1.27 -3.09 -7.66
CA TYR A 79 -0.98 -2.72 -6.29
C TYR A 79 -2.24 -2.77 -5.40
N ILE A 80 -3.34 -2.17 -5.85
CA ILE A 80 -4.62 -2.17 -5.11
C ILE A 80 -5.14 -3.61 -4.98
N ALA A 81 -5.10 -4.41 -6.05
CA ALA A 81 -5.56 -5.80 -6.00
C ALA A 81 -4.76 -6.64 -4.99
N ILE A 82 -3.43 -6.49 -4.97
CA ILE A 82 -2.57 -7.17 -4.00
C ILE A 82 -2.86 -6.67 -2.58
N ALA A 83 -3.00 -5.36 -2.38
CA ALA A 83 -3.31 -4.77 -1.08
C ALA A 83 -4.64 -5.31 -0.52
N LEU A 84 -5.69 -5.36 -1.35
CA LEU A 84 -7.00 -5.90 -0.98
C LEU A 84 -6.94 -7.41 -0.69
N PHE A 85 -6.19 -8.18 -1.49
CA PHE A 85 -6.01 -9.60 -1.27
C PHE A 85 -5.27 -9.90 0.05
N VAL A 86 -4.17 -9.18 0.30
CA VAL A 86 -3.38 -9.34 1.52
C VAL A 86 -4.18 -8.91 2.75
N GLY A 87 -4.84 -7.74 2.70
CA GLY A 87 -5.67 -7.21 3.77
C GLY A 87 -6.93 -8.01 4.07
N GLY A 88 -7.63 -8.46 3.02
CA GLY A 88 -8.93 -9.11 3.14
C GLY A 88 -8.87 -10.63 3.30
N VAL A 89 -7.79 -11.29 2.84
CA VAL A 89 -7.70 -12.76 2.83
C VAL A 89 -6.51 -13.25 3.66
N ILE A 90 -5.30 -12.80 3.35
CA ILE A 90 -4.08 -13.34 3.99
C ILE A 90 -4.02 -12.97 5.48
N MET A 91 -4.23 -11.71 5.82
CA MET A 91 -4.14 -11.23 7.21
C MET A 91 -5.14 -11.93 8.15
N PRO A 92 -6.44 -12.04 7.81
CA PRO A 92 -7.40 -12.77 8.63
C PRO A 92 -7.01 -14.24 8.83
N PHE A 93 -6.56 -14.89 7.76
CA PHE A 93 -6.10 -16.28 7.81
C PHE A 93 -4.88 -16.46 8.71
N LEU A 94 -3.86 -15.60 8.58
CA LEU A 94 -2.68 -15.64 9.44
C LEU A 94 -3.03 -15.35 10.90
N ARG A 95 -3.94 -14.40 11.17
CA ARG A 95 -4.41 -14.13 12.53
C ARG A 95 -5.06 -15.37 13.14
N GLU A 96 -5.94 -16.05 12.40
CA GLU A 96 -6.59 -17.28 12.89
C GLU A 96 -5.56 -18.34 13.28
N ILE A 97 -4.53 -18.56 12.46
CA ILE A 97 -3.45 -19.52 12.75
C ILE A 97 -2.67 -19.15 14.00
N VAL A 98 -2.32 -17.87 14.17
CA VAL A 98 -1.50 -17.41 15.31
C VAL A 98 -2.29 -17.39 16.62
N THR A 99 -3.61 -17.21 16.55
CA THR A 99 -4.49 -17.16 17.75
C THR A 99 -5.09 -18.51 18.14
N LYS A 100 -4.91 -19.55 17.32
CA LYS A 100 -5.23 -20.96 17.64
C LYS A 100 -4.07 -21.62 18.37
#